data_AF-A0A163WG34-F1
#
_entry.id   AF-A0A163WG34-F1
#
_cell.length_a   1.000
_cell.length_b   1.000
_cell.length_c   1.000
_cell.angle_alpha   90.00
_cell.angle_beta   90.00
_cell.angle_gamma   90.00
#
_symmetry.space_group_name_H-M   'P 1'
#
loop_
_entity.id
_entity.type
_entity.pdbx_description
1 polymer ?
#
loop_
_entity_poly.entity_id
_entity_poly.type
_entity_poly.pdbx_seq_one_letter_code
_entity_poly.pdbx_strand_id
1 'polypeptide(L)'
;MSEEQKFILESISALVKSGFWDTEEIEEFIAEEIQVNELQRQVSEKWVKETIEKEQRILLKASKNWHVPTTTQKLIKAFDQLIEQNITALHYAGYSADDAYYEIDQIEALLLDKDKRSTGVCFYHEQDLQRAFRDIEPVLRLSFHDLHSEKDEDSIAVGKTIVATLNKNGLQTDWDQTATQKITILNFPWQQVYKPENNIILDYDAVADKLLQNK
;
A
#
# COMPACT_ATOMS: atom_id res chain seq x y z
N MET A 1 -14.32 -4.68 -26.50
CA MET A 1 -13.76 -5.26 -25.27
C MET A 1 -14.87 -6.05 -24.62
N SER A 2 -14.68 -7.34 -24.39
CA SER A 2 -15.66 -8.19 -23.70
C SER A 2 -15.70 -7.85 -22.20
N GLU A 3 -16.66 -8.42 -21.46
CA GLU A 3 -16.72 -8.25 -20.00
C GLU A 3 -15.49 -8.89 -19.32
N GLU A 4 -15.02 -10.02 -19.82
CA GLU A 4 -13.83 -10.72 -19.32
C GLU A 4 -12.56 -9.90 -19.58
N GLN A 5 -12.46 -9.25 -20.75
CA GLN A 5 -11.36 -8.33 -21.03
C GLN A 5 -11.43 -7.06 -20.17
N LYS A 6 -12.63 -6.59 -19.79
CA LYS A 6 -12.76 -5.45 -18.86
C LYS A 6 -12.27 -5.84 -17.47
N PHE A 7 -12.68 -7.02 -17.00
CA PHE A 7 -12.25 -7.56 -15.70
C PHE A 7 -10.71 -7.63 -15.62
N ILE A 8 -10.06 -8.29 -16.59
CA ILE A 8 -8.59 -8.37 -16.62
C ILE A 8 -7.93 -6.99 -16.83
N LEU A 9 -8.54 -6.10 -17.61
CA LEU A 9 -8.02 -4.73 -17.76
C LEU A 9 -8.02 -3.98 -16.42
N GLU A 10 -9.04 -4.15 -15.57
CA GLU A 10 -9.09 -3.52 -14.25
C GLU A 10 -7.95 -4.00 -13.36
N SER A 11 -7.69 -5.31 -13.34
CA SER A 11 -6.56 -5.91 -12.62
C SER A 11 -5.20 -5.43 -13.16
N ILE A 12 -5.00 -5.44 -14.49
CA ILE A 12 -3.79 -4.88 -15.13
C ILE A 12 -3.61 -3.41 -14.73
N SER A 13 -4.66 -2.60 -14.81
CA SER A 13 -4.62 -1.18 -14.46
C SER A 13 -4.24 -1.00 -12.98
N ALA A 14 -4.79 -1.79 -12.06
CA ALA A 14 -4.47 -1.71 -10.64
C ALA A 14 -2.99 -2.05 -10.39
N LEU A 15 -2.51 -3.14 -10.98
CA LEU A 15 -1.11 -3.58 -10.85
C LEU A 15 -0.13 -2.54 -11.41
N VAL A 16 -0.38 -2.05 -12.64
CA VAL A 16 0.45 -1.02 -13.27
C VAL A 16 0.45 0.30 -12.48
N LYS A 17 -0.73 0.75 -12.02
CA LYS A 17 -0.86 2.00 -11.27
C LYS A 17 -0.24 1.94 -9.89
N SER A 18 -0.22 0.76 -9.24
CA SER A 18 0.48 0.59 -7.96
C SER A 18 1.96 0.97 -8.09
N GLY A 19 2.58 0.64 -9.22
CA GLY A 19 3.99 0.89 -9.49
C GLY A 19 4.92 0.07 -8.61
N PHE A 20 4.50 -1.10 -8.12
CA PHE A 20 5.36 -2.01 -7.36
C PHE A 20 6.06 -3.05 -8.23
N TRP A 21 5.43 -3.48 -9.32
CA TRP A 21 5.90 -4.61 -10.11
C TRP A 21 6.36 -4.23 -11.52
N ASP A 22 7.31 -5.00 -12.04
CA ASP A 22 7.72 -4.91 -13.43
C ASP A 22 6.72 -5.61 -14.37
N THR A 23 7.02 -5.58 -15.67
CA THR A 23 6.15 -6.19 -16.68
C THR A 23 6.06 -7.71 -16.53
N GLU A 24 7.14 -8.39 -16.18
CA GLU A 24 7.17 -9.86 -16.08
C GLU A 24 6.33 -10.32 -14.88
N GLU A 25 6.51 -9.67 -13.73
CA GLU A 25 5.72 -9.91 -12.52
C GLU A 25 4.22 -9.65 -12.75
N ILE A 26 3.86 -8.56 -13.47
CA ILE A 26 2.46 -8.29 -13.82
C ILE A 26 1.91 -9.36 -14.77
N GLU A 27 2.70 -9.81 -15.75
CA GLU A 27 2.29 -10.89 -16.66
C GLU A 27 2.01 -12.19 -15.88
N GLU A 28 2.83 -12.52 -14.88
CA GLU A 28 2.64 -13.70 -14.02
C GLU A 28 1.36 -13.62 -13.19
N PHE A 29 1.11 -12.51 -12.49
CA PHE A 29 -0.11 -12.33 -11.70
C PHE A 29 -1.38 -12.43 -12.55
N ILE A 30 -1.36 -11.81 -13.74
CA ILE A 30 -2.50 -11.85 -14.64
C ILE A 30 -2.69 -13.23 -15.27
N ALA A 31 -1.61 -13.97 -15.54
CA ALA A 31 -1.71 -15.35 -16.00
C ALA A 31 -2.38 -16.26 -14.95
N GLU A 32 -2.02 -16.10 -13.67
CA GLU A 32 -2.67 -16.80 -12.56
C GLU A 32 -4.16 -16.42 -12.44
N GLU A 33 -4.48 -15.13 -12.50
CA GLU A 33 -5.87 -14.65 -12.43
C GLU A 33 -6.73 -15.18 -13.60
N ILE A 34 -6.19 -15.19 -14.82
CA ILE A 34 -6.85 -15.78 -16.00
C ILE A 34 -7.08 -17.28 -15.79
N GLN A 35 -6.12 -17.99 -15.19
CA GLN A 35 -6.23 -19.42 -14.94
C GLN A 35 -7.30 -19.73 -13.90
N VAL A 36 -7.30 -19.02 -12.77
CA VAL A 36 -8.26 -19.18 -11.66
C VAL A 36 -9.70 -18.89 -12.11
N ASN A 37 -9.87 -17.91 -12.99
CA ASN A 37 -11.20 -17.51 -13.49
C ASN A 37 -11.61 -18.21 -14.79
N GLU A 38 -10.84 -19.20 -15.27
CA GLU A 38 -11.11 -19.97 -16.50
C GLU A 38 -11.28 -19.09 -17.78
N LEU A 39 -10.49 -18.03 -17.89
CA LEU A 39 -10.60 -17.01 -18.94
C LEU A 39 -9.65 -17.22 -20.15
N GLN A 40 -8.97 -18.37 -20.23
CA GLN A 40 -7.92 -18.64 -21.22
C GLN A 40 -8.43 -18.60 -22.68
N ARG A 41 -9.74 -18.74 -22.90
CA ARG A 41 -10.35 -18.68 -24.25
C ARG A 41 -10.75 -17.26 -24.67
N GLN A 42 -10.91 -16.37 -23.70
CA GLN A 42 -11.44 -15.03 -23.87
C GLN A 42 -10.33 -13.99 -23.88
N VAL A 43 -9.25 -14.25 -23.14
CA VAL A 43 -8.11 -13.35 -22.96
C VAL A 43 -6.84 -14.07 -23.41
N SER A 44 -6.13 -13.50 -24.38
CA SER A 44 -4.87 -14.06 -24.88
C SER A 44 -3.67 -13.37 -24.24
N GLU A 45 -2.58 -14.12 -24.04
CA GLU A 45 -1.30 -13.59 -23.52
C GLU A 45 -0.82 -12.37 -24.31
N LYS A 46 -0.95 -12.42 -25.64
CA LYS A 46 -0.60 -11.30 -26.52
C LYS A 46 -1.40 -10.04 -26.17
N TRP A 47 -2.70 -10.17 -25.93
CA TRP A 47 -3.54 -9.03 -25.55
C TRP A 47 -3.17 -8.49 -24.17
N VAL A 48 -2.84 -9.37 -23.21
CA VAL A 48 -2.37 -8.97 -21.86
C VAL A 48 -1.12 -8.12 -21.97
N LYS A 49 -0.08 -8.61 -22.68
CA LYS A 49 1.18 -7.89 -22.88
C LYS A 49 1.00 -6.53 -23.53
N GLU A 50 0.23 -6.47 -24.64
CA GLU A 50 -0.05 -5.21 -25.33
C GLU A 50 -0.81 -4.22 -24.43
N THR A 51 -1.66 -4.73 -23.53
CA THR A 51 -2.44 -3.94 -22.57
C THR A 51 -1.56 -3.39 -21.45
N ILE A 52 -0.68 -4.22 -20.86
CA ILE A 52 0.28 -3.79 -19.83
C ILE A 52 1.17 -2.66 -20.37
N GLU A 53 1.79 -2.87 -21.53
CA GLU A 53 2.66 -1.85 -22.14
C GLU A 53 1.90 -0.55 -22.45
N LYS A 54 0.63 -0.66 -22.85
CA LYS A 54 -0.22 0.51 -23.11
C LYS A 54 -0.48 1.30 -21.83
N GLU A 55 -0.90 0.63 -20.75
CA GLU A 55 -1.16 1.28 -19.46
C GLU A 55 0.12 1.91 -18.89
N GLN A 56 1.26 1.21 -18.98
CA GLN A 56 2.56 1.74 -18.56
C GLN A 56 2.95 3.00 -19.35
N ARG A 57 2.74 3.01 -20.68
CA ARG A 57 2.99 4.21 -21.51
C ARG A 57 2.10 5.39 -21.13
N ILE A 58 0.83 5.13 -20.82
CA ILE A 58 -0.11 6.17 -20.36
C ILE A 58 0.36 6.76 -19.03
N LEU A 59 0.69 5.90 -18.06
CA LEU A 59 1.15 6.30 -16.74
C LEU A 59 2.48 7.07 -16.80
N LEU A 60 3.44 6.60 -17.60
CA LEU A 60 4.72 7.28 -17.80
C LEU A 60 4.57 8.66 -18.48
N LYS A 61 3.55 8.83 -19.33
CA LYS A 61 3.22 10.14 -19.90
C LYS A 61 2.61 11.06 -18.84
N ALA A 62 1.72 10.53 -18.01
CA ALA A 62 1.10 11.28 -16.91
C ALA A 62 2.15 11.73 -15.87
N SER A 63 3.14 10.88 -15.58
CA SER A 63 4.15 11.14 -14.55
C SER A 63 5.03 12.36 -14.81
N LYS A 64 5.18 12.76 -16.08
CA LYS A 64 5.90 13.98 -16.47
C LYS A 64 5.27 15.27 -15.95
N ASN A 65 3.98 15.22 -15.60
CA ASN A 65 3.23 16.38 -15.11
C ASN A 65 2.97 16.32 -13.60
N TRP A 66 3.48 15.32 -12.89
CA TRP A 66 3.28 15.23 -11.45
C TRP A 66 4.12 16.26 -10.70
N HIS A 67 3.51 16.86 -9.69
CA HIS A 67 4.22 17.72 -8.76
C HIS A 67 5.10 16.88 -7.83
N VAL A 68 6.33 17.35 -7.56
CA VAL A 68 7.29 16.68 -6.68
C VAL A 68 7.51 17.55 -5.43
N PRO A 69 7.43 16.99 -4.20
CA PRO A 69 7.18 15.57 -3.91
C PRO A 69 5.74 15.16 -4.22
N THR A 70 5.58 13.98 -4.84
CA THR A 70 4.26 13.40 -5.13
C THR A 70 3.57 13.02 -3.82
N THR A 71 2.25 12.82 -3.86
CA THR A 71 1.50 12.41 -2.67
C THR A 71 1.98 11.05 -2.13
N THR A 72 2.34 10.13 -3.03
CA THR A 72 2.95 8.83 -2.66
C THR A 72 4.33 9.01 -2.01
N GLN A 73 5.19 9.90 -2.53
CA GLN A 73 6.49 10.18 -1.89
C GLN A 73 6.36 10.80 -0.49
N LYS A 74 5.33 11.64 -0.28
CA LYS A 74 5.01 12.16 1.05
C LYS A 74 4.55 11.05 2.00
N LEU A 75 3.78 10.08 1.50
CA LEU A 75 3.34 8.91 2.28
C LEU A 75 4.53 8.03 2.69
N ILE A 76 5.41 7.67 1.76
CA ILE A 76 6.61 6.86 2.04
C ILE A 76 7.44 7.52 3.15
N LYS A 77 7.69 8.83 3.01
CA LYS A 77 8.41 9.59 4.05
C LYS A 77 7.69 9.60 5.39
N ALA A 78 6.35 9.67 5.40
CA ALA A 78 5.58 9.61 6.63
C ALA A 78 5.68 8.22 7.28
N PHE A 79 5.64 7.14 6.50
CA PHE A 79 5.78 5.77 6.99
C PHE A 79 7.17 5.52 7.56
N ASP A 80 8.24 5.98 6.90
CA ASP A 80 9.60 5.94 7.45
C ASP A 80 9.66 6.64 8.82
N GLN A 81 9.00 7.79 8.98
CA GLN A 81 8.95 8.50 10.28
C GLN A 81 8.13 7.76 11.33
N LEU A 82 7.07 7.04 10.95
CA LEU A 82 6.31 6.20 11.87
C LEU A 82 7.18 5.05 12.39
N ILE A 83 7.97 4.43 11.51
CA ILE A 83 8.93 3.39 11.88
C ILE A 83 9.96 3.95 12.87
N GLU A 84 10.51 5.15 12.64
CA GLU A 84 11.40 5.83 13.59
C GLU A 84 10.72 6.13 14.94
N GLN A 85 9.39 6.27 14.96
CA GLN A 85 8.55 6.45 16.15
C GLN A 85 8.10 5.14 16.79
N ASN A 86 8.71 4.01 16.40
CA ASN A 86 8.41 2.66 16.89
C ASN A 86 7.00 2.17 16.53
N ILE A 87 6.43 2.63 15.41
CA ILE A 87 5.17 2.13 14.86
C ILE A 87 5.50 1.26 13.63
N THR A 88 5.03 0.02 13.61
CA THR A 88 5.16 -0.87 12.46
C THR A 88 4.28 -0.35 11.32
N ALA A 89 4.90 0.25 10.30
CA ALA A 89 4.21 0.89 9.19
C ALA A 89 4.43 0.13 7.88
N LEU A 90 3.40 -0.52 7.34
CA LEU A 90 3.51 -1.39 6.16
C LEU A 90 2.76 -0.83 4.94
N HIS A 91 3.50 -0.68 3.85
CA HIS A 91 2.93 -0.34 2.55
C HIS A 91 2.41 -1.60 1.85
N TYR A 92 1.19 -1.54 1.33
CA TYR A 92 0.63 -2.63 0.50
C TYR A 92 0.68 -4.00 1.22
N ALA A 93 0.16 -4.04 2.45
CA ALA A 93 0.19 -5.21 3.33
C ALA A 93 -0.78 -6.31 2.85
N GLY A 94 -0.47 -6.92 1.71
CA GLY A 94 -1.24 -7.99 1.09
C GLY A 94 -2.57 -7.54 0.47
N TYR A 95 -3.40 -8.54 0.18
CA TYR A 95 -4.72 -8.36 -0.43
C TYR A 95 -5.78 -7.98 0.61
N SER A 96 -5.68 -8.58 1.80
CA SER A 96 -6.63 -8.50 2.90
C SER A 96 -5.99 -8.01 4.20
N ALA A 97 -6.82 -7.74 5.21
CA ALA A 97 -6.31 -7.42 6.54
C ALA A 97 -5.60 -8.63 7.19
N ASP A 98 -6.04 -9.85 6.90
CA ASP A 98 -5.43 -11.06 7.46
C ASP A 98 -3.99 -11.26 6.96
N ASP A 99 -3.74 -10.94 5.68
CA ASP A 99 -2.39 -10.93 5.12
C ASP A 99 -1.51 -9.91 5.85
N ALA A 100 -2.05 -8.70 6.10
CA ALA A 100 -1.33 -7.69 6.86
C ALA A 100 -0.97 -8.15 8.27
N TYR A 101 -1.89 -8.81 8.97
CA TYR A 101 -1.65 -9.33 10.31
C TYR A 101 -0.58 -10.42 10.33
N TYR A 102 -0.57 -11.30 9.33
CA TYR A 102 0.49 -12.31 9.20
C TYR A 102 1.88 -11.65 9.15
N GLU A 103 2.06 -10.64 8.30
CA GLU A 103 3.34 -9.94 8.18
C GLU A 103 3.71 -9.16 9.45
N ILE A 104 2.74 -8.54 10.10
CA ILE A 104 2.92 -7.85 11.38
C ILE A 104 3.38 -8.82 12.47
N ASP A 105 2.76 -9.99 12.58
CA ASP A 105 3.12 -11.01 13.57
C ASP A 105 4.55 -11.51 13.36
N GLN A 106 4.99 -11.65 12.11
CA GLN A 106 6.36 -12.04 11.77
C GLN A 106 7.37 -10.97 12.19
N ILE A 107 7.07 -9.68 11.95
CA ILE A 107 7.89 -8.56 12.43
C ILE A 107 7.96 -8.56 13.96
N GLU A 108 6.83 -8.69 14.65
CA GLU A 108 6.78 -8.69 16.11
C GLU A 108 7.56 -9.87 16.71
N ALA A 109 7.53 -11.05 16.08
CA ALA A 109 8.34 -12.18 16.51
C ALA A 109 9.86 -11.88 16.45
N LEU A 110 10.31 -11.19 15.39
CA LEU A 110 11.71 -10.75 15.26
C LEU A 110 12.10 -9.71 16.33
N LEU A 111 11.19 -8.78 16.64
CA LEU A 111 11.41 -7.80 17.70
C LEU A 111 11.51 -8.47 19.08
N LEU A 112 10.62 -9.42 19.36
CA LEU A 112 10.58 -10.15 20.62
C LEU A 112 11.85 -10.97 20.87
N ASP A 113 12.48 -11.53 19.84
CA ASP A 113 13.78 -12.23 19.95
C ASP A 113 14.91 -11.30 20.46
N LYS A 114 14.72 -9.97 20.37
CA LYS A 114 15.63 -8.95 20.88
C LYS A 114 15.07 -8.18 22.08
N ASP A 115 14.04 -8.71 22.75
CA ASP A 115 13.33 -8.05 23.86
C ASP A 115 12.77 -6.67 23.49
N LYS A 116 12.43 -6.46 22.21
CA LYS A 116 11.81 -5.25 21.68
C LYS A 116 10.38 -5.51 21.24
N ARG A 117 9.61 -4.43 21.09
CA ARG A 117 8.21 -4.43 20.66
C ARG A 117 7.89 -3.11 19.98
N SER A 118 7.05 -3.15 18.95
CA SER A 118 6.49 -1.90 18.41
C SER A 118 5.37 -1.37 19.32
N THR A 119 5.07 -0.08 19.21
CA THR A 119 4.00 0.56 20.00
C THR A 119 2.64 0.39 19.34
N GLY A 120 2.60 0.10 18.04
CA GLY A 120 1.36 -0.10 17.31
C GLY A 120 1.65 -0.24 15.83
N VAL A 121 0.58 -0.40 15.05
CA VAL A 121 0.67 -0.65 13.60
C VAL A 121 -0.06 0.40 12.79
N CYS A 122 0.40 0.58 11.55
CA CYS A 122 -0.26 1.36 10.52
C CYS A 122 -0.08 0.69 9.16
N PHE A 123 -1.15 0.38 8.45
CA PHE A 123 -1.03 -0.25 7.13
C PHE A 123 -2.21 0.06 6.22
N TYR A 124 -2.02 -0.23 4.93
CA TYR A 124 -3.10 -0.32 3.95
C TYR A 124 -2.87 -1.55 3.07
N HIS A 125 -3.94 -2.21 2.67
CA HIS A 125 -3.92 -3.35 1.76
C HIS A 125 -4.33 -2.91 0.34
N GLU A 126 -4.30 -3.84 -0.62
CA GLU A 126 -4.62 -3.58 -2.03
C GLU A 126 -5.95 -2.82 -2.21
N GLN A 127 -7.04 -3.32 -1.60
CA GLN A 127 -8.36 -2.70 -1.79
C GLN A 127 -8.44 -1.27 -1.24
N ASP A 128 -7.66 -0.92 -0.21
CA ASP A 128 -7.57 0.46 0.26
C ASP A 128 -6.86 1.33 -0.78
N LEU A 129 -5.78 0.81 -1.40
CA LEU A 129 -5.03 1.50 -2.44
C LEU A 129 -5.86 1.74 -3.71
N GLN A 130 -6.72 0.80 -4.11
CA GLN A 130 -7.57 0.95 -5.31
C GLN A 130 -8.45 2.23 -5.27
N ARG A 131 -8.79 2.72 -4.08
CA ARG A 131 -9.56 3.98 -3.91
C ARG A 131 -8.73 5.23 -4.26
N ALA A 132 -7.41 5.16 -4.14
CA ALA A 132 -6.49 6.24 -4.50
C ALA A 132 -6.27 6.35 -6.02
N PHE A 133 -6.71 5.37 -6.81
CA PHE A 133 -6.65 5.39 -8.27
C PHE A 133 -7.82 6.12 -8.94
N ARG A 134 -8.81 6.58 -8.16
CA ARG A 134 -10.00 7.26 -8.68
C ARG A 134 -9.67 8.68 -9.16
N ASP A 135 -10.31 9.11 -10.24
CA ASP A 135 -10.13 10.48 -10.75
C ASP A 135 -10.88 11.52 -9.89
N ILE A 136 -11.96 11.10 -9.22
CA ILE A 136 -12.81 11.95 -8.38
C ILE A 136 -12.65 11.52 -6.93
N GLU A 137 -12.26 12.47 -6.08
CA GLU A 137 -12.08 12.28 -4.63
C GLU A 137 -11.22 11.05 -4.29
N PRO A 138 -9.97 10.96 -4.82
CA PRO A 138 -9.08 9.87 -4.47
C PRO A 138 -8.74 9.95 -2.98
N VAL A 139 -8.82 8.80 -2.31
CA VAL A 139 -8.55 8.66 -0.89
C VAL A 139 -7.76 7.38 -0.62
N LEU A 140 -6.95 7.40 0.43
CA LEU A 140 -6.32 6.20 0.98
C LEU A 140 -6.79 6.00 2.40
N ARG A 141 -7.15 4.77 2.77
CA ARG A 141 -7.56 4.43 4.13
C ARG A 141 -6.47 3.61 4.80
N LEU A 142 -6.15 3.96 6.03
CA LEU A 142 -5.12 3.32 6.84
C LEU A 142 -5.78 2.63 8.03
N SER A 143 -5.52 1.33 8.15
CA SER A 143 -5.77 0.57 9.37
C SER A 143 -4.70 0.92 10.41
N PHE A 144 -5.10 0.98 11.69
CA PHE A 144 -4.19 1.16 12.80
C PHE A 144 -4.78 0.57 14.07
N HIS A 145 -3.93 0.17 15.02
CA HIS A 145 -4.28 -0.11 16.40
C HIS A 145 -3.01 -0.26 17.25
N ASP A 146 -3.17 -0.33 18.56
CA ASP A 146 -2.14 -0.78 19.49
C ASP A 146 -2.03 -2.31 19.44
N LEU A 147 -0.81 -2.85 19.41
CA LEU A 147 -0.57 -4.29 19.28
C LEU A 147 -0.62 -5.08 20.60
N HIS A 148 -0.60 -4.38 21.73
CA HIS A 148 -0.40 -4.99 23.05
C HIS A 148 -1.51 -4.63 24.04
N SER A 149 -2.48 -3.81 23.61
CA SER A 149 -3.62 -3.39 24.39
C SER A 149 -4.91 -3.49 23.59
N GLU A 150 -5.92 -4.10 24.20
CA GLU A 150 -7.29 -4.11 23.68
C GLU A 150 -8.06 -2.83 24.03
N LYS A 151 -7.44 -1.86 24.70
CA LYS A 151 -8.10 -0.61 25.07
C LYS A 151 -8.12 0.36 23.90
N ASP A 152 -9.31 0.88 23.60
CA ASP A 152 -9.50 1.93 22.60
C ASP A 152 -8.60 3.14 22.84
N GLU A 153 -8.36 3.53 24.10
CA GLU A 153 -7.53 4.68 24.46
C GLU A 153 -6.09 4.57 23.94
N ASP A 154 -5.51 3.37 23.98
CA ASP A 154 -4.14 3.10 23.54
C ASP A 154 -4.08 3.12 22.01
N SER A 155 -5.05 2.49 21.34
CA SER A 155 -5.18 2.56 19.87
C SER A 155 -5.41 3.98 19.37
N ILE A 156 -6.22 4.78 20.08
CA ILE A 156 -6.44 6.20 19.76
C ILE A 156 -5.14 7.01 19.93
N ALA A 157 -4.29 6.70 20.90
CA ALA A 157 -2.98 7.34 21.06
C ALA A 157 -2.05 7.05 19.86
N VAL A 158 -2.04 5.79 19.39
CA VAL A 158 -1.35 5.40 18.15
C VAL A 158 -1.92 6.17 16.96
N GLY A 159 -3.23 6.20 16.78
CA GLY A 159 -3.91 6.93 15.71
C GLY A 159 -3.59 8.43 15.69
N LYS A 160 -3.52 9.08 16.86
CA LYS A 160 -3.10 10.49 16.99
C LYS A 160 -1.66 10.72 16.54
N THR A 161 -0.76 9.79 16.86
CA THR A 161 0.64 9.85 16.41
C THR A 161 0.72 9.73 14.89
N ILE A 162 -0.02 8.77 14.31
CA ILE A 162 -0.13 8.58 12.86
C ILE A 162 -0.65 9.85 12.18
N VAL A 163 -1.78 10.39 12.64
CA VAL A 163 -2.38 11.61 12.09
C VAL A 163 -1.43 12.80 12.18
N ALA A 164 -0.73 12.97 13.30
CA ALA A 164 0.24 14.06 13.46
C ALA A 164 1.40 13.92 12.45
N THR A 165 1.95 12.72 12.28
CA THR A 165 3.05 12.44 11.34
C THR A 165 2.62 12.60 9.88
N LEU A 166 1.41 12.15 9.51
CA LEU A 166 0.86 12.35 8.16
C LEU A 166 0.68 13.85 7.85
N ASN A 167 0.03 14.60 8.76
CA ASN A 167 -0.19 16.04 8.58
C ASN A 167 1.13 16.83 8.51
N LYS A 168 2.14 16.44 9.30
CA LYS A 168 3.49 17.03 9.25
C LYS A 168 4.16 16.85 7.87
N ASN A 169 3.84 15.76 7.16
CA ASN A 169 4.33 15.50 5.80
C ASN A 169 3.40 16.08 4.70
N GLY A 170 2.40 16.89 5.09
CA GLY A 170 1.52 17.60 4.16
C GLY A 170 0.42 16.72 3.58
N LEU A 171 0.03 15.66 4.28
CA LEU A 171 -1.09 14.79 3.93
C LEU A 171 -2.30 15.16 4.78
N GLN A 172 -3.41 15.53 4.15
CA GLN A 172 -4.64 15.90 4.85
C GLN A 172 -5.38 14.65 5.30
N THR A 173 -5.68 14.54 6.59
CA THR A 173 -6.38 13.39 7.18
C THR A 173 -7.80 13.73 7.62
N ASP A 174 -8.70 12.76 7.51
CA ASP A 174 -10.04 12.73 8.11
C ASP A 174 -10.17 11.47 8.98
N TRP A 175 -10.45 11.70 10.26
CA TRP A 175 -10.59 10.65 11.28
C TRP A 175 -11.36 11.20 12.47
N ASP A 176 -12.30 10.42 12.99
CA ASP A 176 -13.21 10.80 14.08
C ASP A 176 -12.63 10.57 15.49
N GLN A 177 -11.36 10.18 15.57
CA GLN A 177 -10.65 9.85 16.81
C GLN A 177 -11.19 8.61 17.53
N THR A 178 -11.80 7.67 16.78
CA THR A 178 -12.20 6.36 17.33
C THR A 178 -11.23 5.26 16.92
N ALA A 179 -11.10 4.23 17.76
CA ALA A 179 -10.23 3.08 17.48
C ALA A 179 -10.77 2.18 16.34
N THR A 180 -12.07 2.27 16.02
CA THR A 180 -12.72 1.37 15.05
C THR A 180 -12.79 1.94 13.63
N GLN A 181 -12.66 3.27 13.46
CA GLN A 181 -12.63 3.90 12.15
C GLN A 181 -11.20 4.04 11.62
N LYS A 182 -10.98 3.60 10.38
CA LYS A 182 -9.71 3.81 9.66
C LYS A 182 -9.40 5.31 9.52
N ILE A 183 -8.13 5.67 9.55
CA ILE A 183 -7.67 7.03 9.21
C ILE A 183 -7.76 7.18 7.70
N THR A 184 -8.46 8.20 7.20
CA THR A 184 -8.57 8.47 5.76
C THR A 184 -7.65 9.63 5.37
N ILE A 185 -6.79 9.44 4.38
CA ILE A 185 -6.06 10.54 3.73
C ILE A 185 -6.91 11.05 2.58
N LEU A 186 -7.30 12.33 2.66
CA LEU A 186 -8.10 13.02 1.67
C LEU A 186 -7.24 13.54 0.52
N ASN A 187 -7.85 13.72 -0.66
CA ASN A 187 -7.21 14.29 -1.84
C ASN A 187 -5.88 13.59 -2.16
N PHE A 188 -5.91 12.25 -2.15
CA PHE A 188 -4.72 11.41 -2.22
C PHE A 188 -4.62 10.70 -3.57
N PRO A 189 -4.24 11.39 -4.66
CA PRO A 189 -3.97 10.71 -5.91
C PRO A 189 -2.70 9.86 -5.75
N TRP A 190 -2.81 8.57 -6.06
CA TRP A 190 -1.63 7.72 -6.12
C TRP A 190 -0.78 8.08 -7.35
N GLN A 191 0.49 8.38 -7.12
CA GLN A 191 1.40 8.92 -8.12
C GLN A 191 2.76 8.22 -7.99
N GLN A 192 2.79 7.00 -8.51
CA GLN A 192 3.97 6.15 -8.59
C GLN A 192 4.09 5.54 -9.98
N VAL A 193 5.32 5.37 -10.44
CA VAL A 193 5.66 4.52 -11.59
C VAL A 193 6.59 3.43 -11.10
N TYR A 194 6.52 2.25 -11.71
CA TYR A 194 7.46 1.17 -11.40
C TYR A 194 8.90 1.66 -11.58
N LYS A 195 9.71 1.32 -10.57
CA LYS A 195 11.17 1.38 -10.62
C LYS A 195 11.71 0.24 -9.76
N PRO A 196 12.86 -0.36 -10.10
CA PRO A 196 13.42 -1.46 -9.32
C PRO A 196 13.63 -1.12 -7.85
N GLU A 197 13.95 0.15 -7.52
CA GLU A 197 14.09 0.59 -6.14
C GLU A 197 12.79 0.57 -5.34
N ASN A 198 11.61 0.52 -5.97
CA ASN A 198 10.33 0.48 -5.26
C ASN A 198 10.12 -0.84 -4.52
N ASN A 199 10.85 -1.91 -4.88
CA ASN A 199 10.74 -3.21 -4.20
C ASN A 199 11.08 -3.09 -2.70
N ILE A 200 11.92 -2.12 -2.31
CA ILE A 200 12.24 -1.87 -0.90
C ILE A 200 11.03 -1.38 -0.08
N ILE A 201 9.99 -0.85 -0.74
CA ILE A 201 8.75 -0.42 -0.09
C ILE A 201 7.98 -1.63 0.44
N LEU A 202 8.15 -2.79 -0.21
CA LEU A 202 7.51 -4.06 0.13
C LEU A 202 8.43 -5.00 0.94
N ASP A 203 9.61 -4.53 1.32
CA ASP A 203 10.57 -5.30 2.12
C ASP A 203 10.24 -5.11 3.62
N TYR A 204 9.46 -6.05 4.16
CA TYR A 204 9.02 -6.02 5.56
C TYR A 204 10.12 -6.43 6.54
N ASP A 205 11.12 -7.20 6.10
CA ASP A 205 12.30 -7.49 6.90
C ASP A 205 13.10 -6.19 7.14
N ALA A 206 13.21 -5.32 6.13
CA ALA A 206 13.81 -4.00 6.29
C ALA A 206 13.05 -3.11 7.29
N VAL A 207 11.73 -3.27 7.43
CA VAL A 207 10.94 -2.60 8.47
C VAL A 207 11.33 -3.12 9.86
N ALA A 208 11.41 -4.44 10.03
CA ALA A 208 11.84 -5.07 11.28
C ALA A 208 13.26 -4.61 11.67
N ASP A 209 14.19 -4.59 10.72
CA ASP A 209 15.57 -4.14 10.94
C ASP A 209 15.64 -2.68 11.41
N LYS A 210 14.84 -1.79 10.82
CA LYS A 210 14.76 -0.38 11.26
C LYS A 210 14.21 -0.28 12.68
N LEU A 211 13.15 -1.01 13.01
CA LEU A 211 12.57 -1.04 14.36
C LEU A 211 13.59 -1.59 15.39
N LEU A 212 14.37 -2.60 15.03
CA LEU A 212 15.45 -3.14 15.87
C LEU A 212 16.60 -2.15 16.09
N GLN A 213 16.81 -1.19 15.17
CA GLN A 213 17.85 -0.16 15.30
C GLN A 213 17.41 1.04 16.15
N ASN A 214 16.10 1.25 16.32
CA ASN A 214 15.58 2.30 17.21
C ASN A 214 16.03 2.06 18.65
N LYS A 215 16.49 3.13 19.32
CA LYS A 215 17.05 3.07 20.67
C LYS A 215 16.00 3.18 21.75
#